data_AF-A0A6A3BI95-F1
#
_entry.id   AF-A0A6A3BI95-F1
#
_cell.length_a   1.000
_cell.length_b   1.000
_cell.length_c   1.000
_cell.angle_alpha   90.00
_cell.angle_beta   90.00
_cell.angle_gamma   90.00
#
_symmetry.space_group_name_H-M   'P 1'
#
loop_
_entity.id
_entity.type
_entity.pdbx_description
1 polymer ?
#
loop_
_entity_poly.entity_id
_entity_poly.type
_entity_poly.pdbx_seq_one_letter_code
_entity_poly.pdbx_strand_id
1 'polypeptide(L)'
;MVQLLWVNLVTDGLPATAIGFNKQDSDVMKAKPRKVNEAVVSGWLFFRYLVVGAYVGLATVAGFIWWFVYSETGPKLPYSELMNFDMCPTRETTYPCSIFDDRHPSTVSMTVLVVVEMFNALNNLSENQSLLVIPPWSNLWLVASIILTMLLHMLILYISPLSTLFSVTPLSWNEWTVILFLSFPVIIIDEVLKFFSRNSHGIRFNLRFRRFEALPKKEMRDK
;
A
#
# COMPACT_ATOMS: atom_id res chain seq x y z
N MET A 1 -1.11 -15.64 7.47
CA MET A 1 -2.01 -15.01 8.47
C MET A 1 -1.25 -14.21 9.53
N VAL A 2 -0.16 -14.74 10.13
CA VAL A 2 0.64 -14.02 11.13
C VAL A 2 1.35 -12.77 10.57
N GLN A 3 1.80 -12.82 9.30
CA GLN A 3 2.44 -11.70 8.62
C GLN A 3 1.56 -10.46 8.52
N LEU A 4 0.27 -10.63 8.16
CA LEU A 4 -0.69 -9.52 8.06
C LEU A 4 -1.03 -8.90 9.43
N LEU A 5 -1.04 -9.70 10.51
CA LEU A 5 -1.26 -9.20 11.86
C LEU A 5 -0.12 -8.29 12.30
N TRP A 6 1.13 -8.68 12.01
CA TRP A 6 2.30 -7.86 12.29
C TRP A 6 2.29 -6.53 11.54
N VAL A 7 2.01 -6.57 10.23
CA VAL A 7 1.92 -5.39 9.37
C VAL A 7 0.89 -4.40 9.96
N ASN A 8 -0.33 -4.85 10.20
CA ASN A 8 -1.40 -3.94 10.65
C ASN A 8 -1.17 -3.42 12.08
N LEU A 9 -0.61 -4.25 12.98
CA LEU A 9 -0.48 -3.88 14.39
C LEU A 9 0.74 -2.98 14.64
N VAL A 10 1.88 -3.35 14.08
CA VAL A 10 3.17 -2.74 14.42
C VAL A 10 3.62 -1.80 13.32
N THR A 11 3.61 -2.28 12.08
CA THR A 11 4.12 -1.52 10.95
C THR A 11 3.25 -0.30 10.64
N ASP A 12 1.93 -0.45 10.64
CA ASP A 12 1.00 0.65 10.37
C ASP A 12 0.63 1.44 11.63
N GLY A 13 0.65 0.79 12.80
CA GLY A 13 0.30 1.42 14.08
C GLY A 13 1.29 2.51 14.52
N LEU A 14 2.60 2.30 14.31
CA LEU A 14 3.63 3.25 14.72
C LEU A 14 3.63 4.56 13.91
N PRO A 15 3.52 4.55 12.57
CA PRO A 15 3.35 5.79 11.80
C PRO A 15 1.99 6.45 12.06
N ALA A 16 0.91 5.69 12.21
CA ALA A 16 -0.42 6.24 12.44
C ALA A 16 -0.49 7.05 13.76
N THR A 17 0.13 6.54 14.82
CA THR A 17 0.24 7.28 16.09
C THR A 17 1.11 8.53 15.97
N ALA A 18 2.18 8.48 15.17
CA ALA A 18 3.05 9.63 14.94
C ALA A 18 2.43 10.75 14.10
N ILE A 19 1.53 10.42 13.15
CA ILE A 19 0.75 11.41 12.41
C ILE A 19 -0.13 12.23 13.37
N GLY A 20 -0.58 11.64 14.48
CA GLY A 20 -1.33 12.34 15.54
C GLY A 20 -0.56 13.47 16.21
N PHE A 21 0.77 13.46 16.17
CA PHE A 21 1.63 14.51 16.74
C PHE A 21 2.05 15.57 15.72
N ASN A 22 1.50 15.55 14.51
CA ASN A 22 1.87 16.50 13.47
C ASN A 22 1.40 17.92 13.82
N LYS A 23 2.23 18.93 13.51
CA LYS A 23 1.85 20.33 13.70
C LYS A 23 0.70 20.69 12.76
N GLN A 24 -0.25 21.47 13.26
CA GLN A 24 -1.39 21.96 12.49
C GLN A 24 -0.90 22.81 11.31
N ASP A 25 -1.50 22.61 10.13
CA ASP A 25 -1.14 23.37 8.93
C ASP A 25 -1.40 24.87 9.16
N SER A 26 -0.44 25.72 8.78
CA SER A 26 -0.47 27.15 9.04
C SER A 26 -1.67 27.87 8.41
N ASP A 27 -2.27 27.26 7.37
CA ASP A 27 -3.44 27.80 6.67
C ASP A 27 -4.78 27.32 7.25
N VAL A 28 -4.77 26.52 8.33
CA VAL A 28 -5.99 25.97 8.94
C VAL A 28 -6.95 27.06 9.43
N MET A 29 -6.41 28.19 9.91
CA MET A 29 -7.22 29.31 10.38
C MET A 29 -7.78 30.18 9.25
N LYS A 30 -7.27 30.05 8.01
CA LYS A 30 -7.82 30.73 6.83
C LYS A 30 -8.91 29.91 6.14
N ALA A 31 -8.94 28.60 6.40
CA ALA A 31 -9.98 27.70 5.90
C ALA A 31 -11.32 27.92 6.65
N LYS A 32 -12.43 27.83 5.92
CA LYS A 32 -13.77 27.94 6.51
C LYS A 32 -14.05 26.73 7.43
N PRO A 33 -14.75 26.89 8.57
CA PRO A 33 -15.11 25.76 9.44
C PRO A 33 -15.82 24.65 8.68
N ARG A 34 -15.36 23.40 8.87
CA ARG A 34 -15.94 22.20 8.25
C ARG A 34 -17.40 22.05 8.66
N LYS A 35 -18.29 21.74 7.72
CA LYS A 35 -19.71 21.53 8.04
C LYS A 35 -19.90 20.15 8.69
N VAL A 36 -20.77 20.04 9.68
CA VAL A 36 -21.06 18.77 10.40
C VAL A 36 -21.56 17.67 9.44
N ASN A 37 -22.23 18.05 8.34
CA ASN A 37 -22.78 17.13 7.33
C ASN A 37 -21.82 16.86 6.15
N GLU A 38 -20.56 17.29 6.23
CA GLU A 38 -19.57 17.03 5.19
C GLU A 38 -18.94 15.66 5.41
N ALA A 39 -18.96 14.81 4.39
CA ALA A 39 -18.36 13.48 4.48
C ALA A 39 -16.87 13.58 4.83
N VAL A 40 -16.39 12.66 5.68
CA VAL A 40 -14.97 12.58 6.04
C VAL A 40 -14.11 12.35 4.80
N VAL A 41 -14.62 11.52 3.88
CA VAL A 41 -14.00 11.19 2.59
C VAL A 41 -14.78 11.89 1.47
N SER A 42 -14.14 12.85 0.80
CA SER A 42 -14.67 13.45 -0.43
C SER A 42 -14.54 12.48 -1.61
N GLY A 43 -15.36 12.64 -2.66
CA GLY A 43 -15.27 11.77 -3.84
C GLY A 43 -13.88 11.74 -4.49
N TRP A 44 -13.15 12.87 -4.40
CA TRP A 44 -11.76 12.96 -4.85
C TRP A 44 -10.77 12.22 -3.94
N LEU A 45 -10.90 12.38 -2.62
CA LEU A 45 -10.09 11.63 -1.65
C LEU A 45 -10.29 10.11 -1.81
N PHE A 46 -11.53 9.67 -2.04
CA PHE A 46 -11.83 8.26 -2.33
C PHE A 46 -11.10 7.77 -3.59
N PHE A 47 -11.17 8.53 -4.68
CA PHE A 47 -10.45 8.19 -5.91
C PHE A 47 -8.93 8.14 -5.71
N ARG A 48 -8.35 9.08 -4.95
CA ARG A 48 -6.93 9.09 -4.60
C ARG A 48 -6.52 7.80 -3.89
N TYR A 49 -7.23 7.42 -2.82
CA TYR A 49 -6.93 6.21 -2.07
C TYR A 49 -7.17 4.93 -2.88
N LEU A 50 -8.14 4.93 -3.80
CA LEU A 50 -8.37 3.81 -4.70
C LEU A 50 -7.19 3.59 -5.66
N VAL A 51 -6.65 4.67 -6.24
CA VAL A 51 -5.47 4.59 -7.12
C VAL A 51 -4.23 4.12 -6.37
N VAL A 52 -3.98 4.69 -5.18
CA VAL A 52 -2.84 4.28 -4.33
C VAL A 52 -2.99 2.81 -3.91
N GLY A 53 -4.17 2.39 -3.44
CA GLY A 53 -4.42 1.00 -3.04
C GLY A 53 -4.30 0.01 -4.21
N ALA A 54 -4.79 0.37 -5.40
CA ALA A 54 -4.59 -0.43 -6.60
C ALA A 54 -3.11 -0.59 -6.95
N TYR A 55 -2.32 0.49 -6.79
CA TYR A 55 -0.87 0.43 -6.96
C TYR A 55 -0.20 -0.49 -5.94
N VAL A 56 -0.55 -0.41 -4.66
CA VAL A 56 0.00 -1.29 -3.62
C VAL A 56 -0.29 -2.77 -3.94
N GLY A 57 -1.51 -3.07 -4.36
CA GLY A 57 -1.89 -4.42 -4.79
C GLY A 57 -1.08 -4.91 -5.99
N LEU A 58 -0.89 -4.05 -7.00
CA LEU A 58 -0.07 -4.40 -8.17
C LEU A 58 1.41 -4.57 -7.81
N ALA A 59 1.97 -3.70 -6.98
CA ALA A 59 3.38 -3.75 -6.58
C ALA A 59 3.70 -5.01 -5.75
N THR A 60 2.81 -5.40 -4.84
CA THR A 60 2.99 -6.62 -4.03
C THR A 60 2.93 -7.88 -4.89
N VAL A 61 1.95 -7.98 -5.80
CA VAL A 61 1.87 -9.09 -6.76
C VAL A 61 3.05 -9.08 -7.73
N ALA A 62 3.49 -7.91 -8.19
CA ALA A 62 4.67 -7.80 -9.05
C ALA A 62 5.94 -8.29 -8.33
N GLY A 63 6.12 -7.96 -7.05
CA GLY A 63 7.22 -8.48 -6.23
C GLY A 63 7.19 -10.01 -6.10
N PHE A 64 6.00 -10.58 -5.87
CA PHE A 64 5.81 -12.03 -5.83
C PHE A 64 6.24 -12.70 -7.14
N ILE A 65 5.74 -12.19 -8.26
CA ILE A 65 6.00 -12.77 -9.59
C ILE A 65 7.47 -12.57 -10.00
N TRP A 66 8.03 -11.40 -9.69
CA TRP A 66 9.43 -11.09 -10.00
C TRP A 66 10.39 -12.11 -9.39
N TRP A 67 10.11 -12.56 -8.16
CA TRP A 67 10.94 -13.58 -7.52
C TRP A 67 10.96 -14.91 -8.29
N PHE A 68 9.83 -15.37 -8.82
CA PHE A 68 9.77 -16.63 -9.58
C PHE A 68 10.38 -16.53 -10.99
N VAL A 69 10.25 -15.38 -11.64
CA VAL A 69 10.61 -15.20 -13.06
C VAL A 69 12.04 -14.72 -13.22
N TYR A 70 12.49 -13.78 -12.39
CA TYR A 70 13.73 -13.03 -12.58
C TYR A 70 14.76 -13.22 -11.49
N SER A 71 14.42 -13.81 -10.34
CA SER A 71 15.39 -13.97 -9.26
C SER A 71 16.56 -14.86 -9.69
N GLU A 72 17.78 -14.47 -9.30
CA GLU A 72 18.99 -15.26 -9.52
C GLU A 72 18.98 -16.57 -8.73
N THR A 73 18.30 -16.58 -7.57
CA THR A 73 18.10 -17.76 -6.72
C THR A 73 16.86 -18.58 -7.08
N GLY A 74 16.03 -18.06 -8.00
CA GLY A 74 14.76 -18.67 -8.38
C GLY A 74 14.87 -19.65 -9.56
N PRO A 75 13.82 -20.45 -9.79
CA PRO A 75 13.74 -21.43 -10.88
C PRO A 75 13.63 -20.80 -12.29
N LYS A 76 13.46 -19.47 -12.40
CA LYS A 76 13.28 -18.71 -13.66
C LYS A 76 12.16 -19.27 -14.53
N LEU A 77 10.97 -19.38 -13.93
CA LEU A 77 9.79 -19.97 -14.56
C LEU A 77 9.15 -19.01 -15.57
N PRO A 78 8.61 -19.50 -16.70
CA PRO A 78 7.78 -18.69 -17.57
C PRO A 78 6.42 -18.39 -16.91
N TYR A 79 5.90 -17.17 -17.14
CA TYR A 79 4.63 -16.70 -16.55
C TYR A 79 3.44 -17.65 -16.73
N SER A 80 3.37 -18.35 -17.87
CA SER A 80 2.29 -19.31 -18.16
C SER A 80 2.30 -20.52 -17.23
N GLU A 81 3.47 -20.95 -16.75
CA GLU A 81 3.59 -22.03 -15.78
C GLU A 81 3.24 -21.55 -14.38
N LEU A 82 3.59 -20.31 -14.05
CA LEU A 82 3.24 -19.68 -12.77
C LEU A 82 1.71 -19.54 -12.58
N MET A 83 0.98 -19.18 -13.63
CA MET A 83 -0.48 -19.05 -13.57
C MET A 83 -1.22 -20.38 -13.45
N ASN A 84 -0.59 -21.49 -13.84
CA ASN A 84 -1.18 -22.83 -13.82
C ASN A 84 -0.55 -23.71 -12.73
N PHE A 85 -0.27 -23.14 -11.55
CA PHE A 85 0.37 -23.85 -10.44
C PHE A 85 -0.45 -25.05 -9.93
N ASP A 86 -1.79 -25.01 -10.05
CA ASP A 86 -2.69 -26.08 -9.62
C ASP A 86 -2.48 -27.41 -10.40
N MET A 87 -1.98 -27.30 -11.64
CA MET A 87 -1.68 -28.45 -12.50
C MET A 87 -0.25 -28.99 -12.31
N CYS A 88 0.50 -28.48 -11.32
CA CYS A 88 1.86 -28.94 -11.05
C CYS A 88 1.96 -30.46 -10.76
N PRO A 89 1.14 -31.08 -9.89
CA PRO A 89 1.31 -32.50 -9.54
C PRO A 89 1.00 -33.48 -10.69
N THR A 90 0.32 -33.03 -11.75
CA THR A 90 -0.06 -33.85 -12.90
C THR A 90 0.85 -33.64 -14.12
N ARG A 91 1.74 -32.65 -14.08
CA ARG A 91 2.60 -32.27 -15.21
C ARG A 91 4.04 -32.68 -14.93
N GLU A 92 4.69 -33.30 -15.92
CA GLU A 92 6.10 -33.68 -15.82
C GLU A 92 6.96 -32.42 -16.05
N THR A 93 7.30 -31.72 -14.96
CA THR A 93 8.12 -30.51 -14.97
C THR A 93 9.56 -30.82 -14.60
N THR A 94 10.51 -30.02 -15.11
CA THR A 94 11.94 -30.14 -14.78
C THR A 94 12.26 -29.73 -13.34
N TYR A 95 11.32 -29.05 -12.65
CA TYR A 95 11.47 -28.54 -11.29
C TYR A 95 10.44 -29.20 -10.34
N PRO A 96 10.76 -29.36 -9.04
CA PRO A 96 9.83 -29.93 -8.07
C PRO A 96 8.72 -28.94 -7.69
N CYS A 97 7.48 -29.43 -7.50
CA CYS A 97 6.34 -28.60 -7.09
C CYS A 97 6.50 -27.94 -5.72
N SER A 98 7.44 -28.40 -4.89
CA SER A 98 7.76 -27.79 -3.59
C SER A 98 8.25 -26.35 -3.68
N ILE A 99 8.62 -25.87 -4.88
CA ILE A 99 9.04 -24.48 -5.08
C ILE A 99 7.90 -23.47 -4.86
N PHE A 100 6.64 -23.90 -5.02
CA PHE A 100 5.47 -23.04 -4.79
C PHE A 100 5.13 -22.89 -3.30
N ASP A 101 5.65 -23.78 -2.45
CA ASP A 101 5.51 -23.71 -0.99
C ASP A 101 6.63 -22.88 -0.32
N ASP A 102 7.49 -22.25 -1.11
CA ASP A 102 8.59 -21.42 -0.61
C ASP A 102 8.06 -20.14 0.07
N ARG A 103 8.69 -19.76 1.18
CA ARG A 103 8.38 -18.58 1.98
C ARG A 103 9.00 -17.30 1.41
N HIS A 104 10.02 -17.43 0.55
CA HIS A 104 10.72 -16.30 -0.06
C HIS A 104 9.80 -15.30 -0.80
N PRO A 105 8.96 -15.72 -1.77
CA PRO A 105 8.14 -14.80 -2.56
C PRO A 105 7.09 -14.09 -1.69
N SER A 106 6.55 -14.77 -0.67
CA SER A 106 5.68 -14.14 0.33
C SER A 106 6.41 -13.09 1.16
N THR A 107 7.67 -13.34 1.51
CA THR A 107 8.49 -12.38 2.27
C THR A 107 8.84 -11.13 1.45
N VAL A 108 9.16 -11.31 0.16
CA VAL A 108 9.35 -10.18 -0.78
C VAL A 108 8.08 -9.34 -0.86
N SER A 109 6.93 -9.98 -1.06
CA SER A 109 5.63 -9.30 -1.15
C SER A 109 5.27 -8.52 0.12
N MET A 110 5.48 -9.14 1.29
CA MET A 110 5.31 -8.49 2.59
C MET A 110 6.22 -7.27 2.73
N THR A 111 7.49 -7.40 2.35
CA THR A 111 8.47 -6.31 2.46
C THR A 111 8.15 -5.17 1.50
N VAL A 112 7.68 -5.46 0.27
CA VAL A 112 7.14 -4.43 -0.65
C VAL A 112 6.00 -3.67 0.01
N LEU A 113 5.02 -4.37 0.59
CA LEU A 113 3.89 -3.73 1.27
C LEU A 113 4.38 -2.81 2.40
N VAL A 114 5.24 -3.31 3.30
CA VAL A 114 5.79 -2.52 4.40
C VAL A 114 6.50 -1.26 3.90
N VAL A 115 7.37 -1.38 2.91
CA VAL A 115 8.12 -0.24 2.35
C VAL A 115 7.20 0.76 1.66
N VAL A 116 6.18 0.28 0.93
CA VAL A 116 5.16 1.13 0.31
C VAL A 116 4.39 1.90 1.39
N GLU A 117 3.97 1.25 2.47
CA GLU A 117 3.25 1.92 3.56
C GLU A 117 4.13 2.96 4.28
N MET A 118 5.43 2.71 4.42
CA MET A 118 6.35 3.74 4.96
C MET A 118 6.44 4.97 4.06
N PHE A 119 6.49 4.78 2.74
CA PHE A 119 6.44 5.89 1.78
C PHE A 119 5.07 6.58 1.77
N ASN A 120 3.99 5.82 1.89
CA ASN A 120 2.63 6.34 2.01
C ASN A 120 2.45 7.16 3.30
N ALA A 121 3.04 6.73 4.41
CA ALA A 121 3.05 7.47 5.67
C ALA A 121 3.76 8.84 5.53
N LEU A 122 4.86 8.90 4.77
CA LEU A 122 5.51 10.18 4.44
C LEU A 122 4.58 11.08 3.61
N ASN A 123 3.89 10.52 2.62
CA ASN A 123 2.93 11.26 1.81
C ASN A 123 1.74 11.78 2.65
N ASN A 124 1.29 11.00 3.63
CA ASN A 124 0.20 11.37 4.52
C ASN A 124 0.58 12.44 5.55
N LEU A 125 1.85 12.88 5.60
CA LEU A 125 2.28 14.02 6.43
C LEU A 125 1.52 15.31 6.08
N SER A 126 1.13 15.50 4.81
CA SER A 126 0.25 16.58 4.41
C SER A 126 -0.80 16.11 3.43
N GLU A 127 -2.06 16.47 3.69
CA GLU A 127 -3.19 16.10 2.84
C GLU A 127 -3.18 16.86 1.51
N ASN A 128 -2.68 18.10 1.50
CA ASN A 128 -2.79 19.06 0.39
C ASN A 128 -1.47 19.73 -0.02
N GLN A 129 -0.44 19.72 0.83
CA GLN A 129 0.87 20.27 0.48
C GLN A 129 1.75 19.16 -0.10
N SER A 130 2.58 19.52 -1.09
CA SER A 130 3.60 18.61 -1.61
C SER A 130 4.70 18.38 -0.58
N LEU A 131 5.23 17.17 -0.55
CA LEU A 131 6.39 16.73 0.23
C LEU A 131 7.67 17.49 -0.16
N LEU A 132 7.70 18.08 -1.36
CA LEU A 132 8.75 19.01 -1.78
C LEU A 132 8.68 20.38 -1.08
N VAL A 133 7.50 20.77 -0.56
CA VAL A 133 7.31 22.03 0.18
C VAL A 133 7.49 21.81 1.67
N ILE A 134 6.96 20.71 2.20
CA ILE A 134 7.13 20.30 3.59
C ILE A 134 8.11 19.13 3.64
N PRO A 135 9.39 19.37 3.99
CA PRO A 135 10.36 18.29 4.04
C PRO A 135 9.96 17.24 5.09
N PRO A 136 10.30 15.96 4.90
CA PRO A 136 9.89 14.89 5.81
C PRO A 136 10.42 15.08 7.24
N TRP A 137 11.47 15.88 7.42
CA TRP A 137 12.09 16.20 8.72
C TRP A 137 11.29 17.20 9.55
N SER A 138 10.21 17.79 9.00
CA SER A 138 9.34 18.70 9.75
C SER A 138 8.66 18.03 10.96
N ASN A 139 8.41 16.71 10.88
CA ASN A 139 7.91 15.92 12.00
C ASN A 139 8.90 14.80 12.35
N LEU A 140 9.77 15.09 13.32
CA LEU A 140 10.77 14.12 13.77
C LEU A 140 10.15 12.86 14.41
N TRP A 141 8.94 12.96 14.97
CA TRP A 141 8.22 11.79 15.50
C TRP A 141 7.78 10.85 14.39
N LEU A 142 7.30 11.37 13.26
CA LEU A 142 6.95 10.55 12.09
C LEU A 142 8.19 9.84 11.54
N VAL A 143 9.30 10.57 11.37
CA VAL A 143 10.56 9.99 10.90
C VAL A 143 11.08 8.94 11.87
N ALA A 144 11.02 9.21 13.18
CA ALA A 144 11.41 8.24 14.21
C ALA A 144 10.56 6.97 14.15
N SER A 145 9.23 7.10 13.99
CA SER A 145 8.34 5.93 13.82
C SER A 145 8.67 5.14 12.56
N ILE A 146 8.93 5.80 11.42
CA ILE A 146 9.28 5.10 10.17
C ILE A 146 10.62 4.36 10.31
N ILE A 147 11.64 5.01 10.91
CA ILE A 147 12.93 4.39 11.16
C ILE A 147 12.78 3.20 12.11
N LEU A 148 12.01 3.36 13.20
CA LEU A 148 11.74 2.29 14.16
C LEU A 148 11.02 1.11 13.49
N THR A 149 10.01 1.38 12.66
CA THR A 149 9.29 0.35 11.90
C THR A 149 10.21 -0.38 10.93
N MET A 150 11.07 0.33 10.19
CA MET A 150 12.05 -0.30 9.30
C MET A 150 13.07 -1.13 10.05
N LEU A 151 13.54 -0.66 11.22
CA LEU A 151 14.44 -1.44 12.08
C LEU A 151 13.78 -2.70 12.61
N LEU A 152 12.52 -2.61 13.06
CA LEU A 152 11.75 -3.79 13.46
C LEU A 152 11.55 -4.76 12.30
N HIS A 153 11.30 -4.25 11.09
CA HIS A 153 11.16 -5.09 9.89
C HIS A 153 12.46 -5.82 9.55
N MET A 154 13.61 -5.15 9.64
CA MET A 154 14.92 -5.80 9.50
C MET A 154 15.13 -6.85 10.60
N LEU A 155 14.76 -6.53 11.84
CA LEU A 155 14.90 -7.43 12.99
C LEU A 155 14.13 -8.74 12.79
N ILE A 156 12.90 -8.70 12.26
CA ILE A 156 12.13 -9.93 12.00
C ILE A 156 12.73 -10.79 10.88
N LEU A 157 13.39 -10.17 9.89
CA LEU A 157 13.95 -10.88 8.73
C LEU A 157 15.29 -11.56 9.05
N TYR A 158 16.15 -10.91 9.84
CA TYR A 158 17.51 -11.39 10.09
C TYR A 158 17.68 -12.16 11.40
N ILE A 159 16.76 -12.04 12.37
CA ILE A 159 16.85 -12.78 13.63
C ILE A 159 16.12 -14.12 13.52
N SER A 160 16.87 -15.23 13.60
CA SER A 160 16.37 -16.61 13.45
C SER A 160 15.14 -16.99 14.28
N PRO A 161 15.01 -16.67 15.58
CA PRO A 161 13.80 -16.98 16.34
C PRO A 161 12.57 -16.20 15.86
N LEU A 162 12.73 -15.00 15.31
CA LEU A 162 11.61 -14.24 14.76
C LEU A 162 11.27 -14.68 13.34
N SER A 163 12.27 -14.99 12.51
CA SER A 163 12.05 -15.41 11.12
C SER A 163 11.27 -16.73 11.05
N THR A 164 11.54 -17.65 11.98
CA THR A 164 10.78 -18.90 12.14
C THR A 164 9.34 -18.66 12.60
N LEU A 165 9.12 -17.78 13.58
CA LEU A 165 7.77 -17.43 14.07
C LEU A 165 6.90 -16.80 12.98
N PHE A 166 7.47 -15.89 12.18
CA PHE A 166 6.74 -15.18 11.12
C PHE A 166 6.76 -15.92 9.78
N SER A 167 7.44 -17.07 9.70
CA SER A 167 7.65 -17.83 8.46
C SER A 167 8.17 -16.95 7.33
N VAL A 168 9.22 -16.17 7.63
CA VAL A 168 9.90 -15.27 6.69
C VAL A 168 11.34 -15.69 6.48
N THR A 169 11.91 -15.34 5.33
CA THR A 169 13.31 -15.62 4.99
C THR A 169 14.14 -14.33 4.95
N PRO A 170 15.45 -14.37 5.23
CA PRO A 170 16.29 -13.21 5.10
C PRO A 170 16.44 -12.81 3.63
N LEU A 171 16.31 -11.51 3.34
CA LEU A 171 16.47 -10.99 1.97
C LEU A 171 17.91 -10.58 1.68
N SER A 172 18.30 -10.81 0.42
CA SER A 172 19.56 -10.35 -0.14
C SER A 172 19.50 -8.89 -0.58
N TRP A 173 20.67 -8.26 -0.76
CA TRP A 173 20.75 -6.87 -1.25
C TRP A 173 20.11 -6.67 -2.63
N ASN A 174 20.17 -7.66 -3.52
CA ASN A 174 19.56 -7.60 -4.85
C ASN A 174 18.03 -7.54 -4.76
N GLU A 175 17.43 -8.25 -3.81
CA GLU A 175 15.97 -8.21 -3.61
C GLU A 175 15.56 -6.87 -2.99
N TRP A 176 16.35 -6.32 -2.08
CA TRP A 176 16.12 -4.99 -1.49
C TRP A 176 16.10 -3.87 -2.52
N THR A 177 17.00 -3.87 -3.51
CA THR A 177 17.00 -2.83 -4.56
C THR A 177 15.74 -2.89 -5.41
N VAL A 178 15.25 -4.09 -5.72
CA VAL A 178 14.02 -4.28 -6.49
C VAL A 178 12.80 -3.87 -5.68
N ILE A 179 12.76 -4.20 -4.40
CA ILE A 179 11.70 -3.74 -3.49
C ILE A 179 11.67 -2.21 -3.45
N LEU A 180 12.81 -1.55 -3.26
CA LEU A 180 12.88 -0.11 -3.26
C LEU A 180 12.44 0.49 -4.61
N PHE A 181 12.82 -0.13 -5.73
CA PHE A 181 12.42 0.29 -7.06
C PHE A 181 10.91 0.15 -7.30
N LEU A 182 10.29 -0.95 -6.83
CA LEU A 182 8.85 -1.17 -6.90
C LEU A 182 8.07 -0.26 -5.95
N SER A 183 8.62 0.11 -4.80
CA SER A 183 7.92 0.93 -3.82
C SER A 183 8.03 2.43 -4.11
N PHE A 184 9.15 2.90 -4.66
CA PHE A 184 9.41 4.33 -4.90
C PHE A 184 8.34 5.08 -5.73
N PRO A 185 7.75 4.51 -6.80
CA PRO A 185 6.75 5.21 -7.61
C PRO A 185 5.47 5.58 -6.85
N VAL A 186 5.18 4.99 -5.68
CA VAL A 186 4.03 5.40 -4.86
C VAL A 186 4.11 6.87 -4.45
N ILE A 187 5.33 7.38 -4.21
CA ILE A 187 5.56 8.79 -3.89
C ILE A 187 5.17 9.65 -5.08
N ILE A 188 5.68 9.30 -6.27
CA ILE A 188 5.40 10.04 -7.51
C ILE A 188 3.90 10.05 -7.80
N ILE A 189 3.23 8.91 -7.66
CA ILE A 189 1.78 8.78 -7.92
C ILE A 189 1.00 9.71 -6.98
N ASP A 190 1.26 9.67 -5.67
CA ASP A 190 0.53 10.52 -4.73
C ASP A 190 0.83 12.01 -4.95
N GLU A 191 2.07 12.35 -5.27
CA GLU A 191 2.47 13.73 -5.55
C GLU A 191 1.79 14.30 -6.79
N VAL A 192 1.65 13.48 -7.84
CA VAL A 192 0.90 13.81 -9.05
C VAL A 192 -0.59 13.97 -8.73
N LEU A 193 -1.17 13.09 -7.90
CA LEU A 193 -2.57 13.20 -7.48
C LEU A 193 -2.82 14.46 -6.63
N LYS A 194 -1.90 14.83 -5.73
CA LYS A 194 -1.93 16.09 -4.99
C LYS A 194 -1.81 17.30 -5.91
N PHE A 195 -0.93 17.25 -6.90
CA PHE A 195 -0.79 18.32 -7.89
C PHE A 195 -2.10 18.54 -8.68
N PHE A 196 -2.75 17.46 -9.13
CA PHE A 196 -4.06 17.55 -9.77
C PHE A 196 -5.13 18.06 -8.80
N SER A 197 -5.13 17.64 -7.54
CA SER A 197 -6.05 18.15 -6.51
C SER A 197 -5.97 19.67 -6.36
N ARG A 198 -4.73 20.21 -6.28
CA ARG A 198 -4.49 21.65 -6.11
C ARG A 198 -4.88 22.46 -7.35
N ASN A 199 -4.55 21.95 -8.54
CA ASN A 199 -4.87 22.64 -9.78
C ASN A 199 -6.35 22.50 -10.16
N SER A 200 -7.00 21.44 -9.69
CA SER A 200 -8.40 21.12 -9.95
C SER A 200 -9.33 21.64 -8.84
N HIS A 201 -9.33 22.95 -8.62
CA HIS A 201 -10.49 23.61 -8.02
C HIS A 201 -11.74 23.57 -8.97
N GLY A 202 -11.62 22.95 -10.16
CA GLY A 202 -12.63 22.89 -11.22
C GLY A 202 -13.20 21.51 -11.59
N ILE A 203 -12.55 20.38 -11.25
CA ILE A 203 -13.13 19.05 -11.54
C ILE A 203 -13.85 18.56 -10.29
N ARG A 204 -15.06 19.10 -10.09
CA ARG A 204 -16.07 18.48 -9.25
C ARG A 204 -16.43 17.16 -9.92
N PHE A 205 -15.69 16.09 -9.61
CA PHE A 205 -16.00 14.74 -10.07
C PHE A 205 -17.33 14.37 -9.43
N ASN A 206 -18.41 14.68 -10.15
CA ASN A 206 -19.76 14.36 -9.77
C ASN A 206 -19.93 12.86 -10.02
N LEU A 207 -19.29 12.06 -9.17
CA LEU A 207 -19.65 10.66 -8.96
C LEU A 207 -21.03 10.66 -8.34
N ARG A 208 -22.01 10.93 -9.20
CA ARG A 208 -23.41 10.63 -8.98
C ARG A 208 -23.46 9.12 -8.93
N PHE A 209 -23.15 8.56 -7.76
CA PHE A 209 -23.59 7.22 -7.40
C PHE A 209 -25.09 7.24 -7.69
N ARG A 210 -25.49 6.59 -8.79
CA ARG A 210 -26.90 6.33 -9.09
C ARG A 210 -27.37 5.53 -7.90
N ARG A 211 -27.98 6.23 -6.95
CA ARG A 211 -28.93 5.65 -6.02
C ARG A 211 -29.83 4.83 -6.93
N PHE A 212 -29.76 3.51 -6.79
CA PHE A 212 -30.67 2.59 -7.43
C PHE A 212 -32.06 2.98 -6.91
N GLU A 213 -32.72 3.88 -7.63
CA GLU A 213 -34.16 4.09 -7.51
C GLU A 213 -34.80 2.83 -8.06
N ALA A 214 -34.91 1.83 -7.19
CA ALA A 214 -35.88 0.76 -7.37
C ALA A 214 -37.28 1.36 -7.17
N LEU A 215 -37.82 1.97 -8.21
CA LEU A 215 -39.26 2.12 -8.39
C LEU A 215 -39.60 1.80 -9.85
N PRO A 216 -40.66 1.02 -10.07
CA PRO A 216 -41.84 1.69 -10.60
C PRO A 216 -43.18 1.23 -9.98
N LYS A 217 -43.92 2.23 -9.48
CA LYS A 217 -45.35 2.54 -9.68
C LYS A 217 -46.30 1.39 -10.07
N LYS A 218 -47.29 1.10 -9.21
CA LYS A 218 -48.74 1.42 -9.36
C LYS A 218 -49.57 0.45 -8.49
N GLU A 219 -50.34 0.97 -7.54
CA GLU A 219 -51.76 0.58 -7.43
C GLU A 219 -52.56 1.67 -6.69
N MET A 220 -53.52 2.24 -7.41
CA MET A 220 -54.82 2.78 -6.98
C MET A 220 -54.82 3.77 -5.79
N ARG A 221 -54.82 5.09 -6.02
CA ARG A 221 -56.07 5.87 -6.10
C ARG A 221 -57.30 5.02 -6.44
N ASP A 222 -58.15 4.76 -5.44
CA ASP A 222 -59.59 4.95 -5.55
C ASP A 222 -60.27 4.97 -4.17
N LYS A 223 -61.04 6.04 -3.97
CA LYS A 223 -62.14 6.30 -3.01
C LYS A 223 -61.89 6.13 -1.51
#